data_AF-A0A5J6PBG3-F1
#
_entry.id   AF-A0A5J6PBG3-F1
#
_cell.length_a   1.000
_cell.length_b   1.000
_cell.length_c   1.000
_cell.angle_alpha   90.00
_cell.angle_beta   90.00
_cell.angle_gamma   90.00
#
_symmetry.space_group_name_H-M   'P 1'
#
loop_
_entity.id
_entity.type
_entity.pdbx_description
1 polymer ?
#
loop_
_entity_poly.entity_id
_entity_poly.type
_entity_poly.pdbx_seq_one_letter_code
_entity_poly.pdbx_strand_id
1 'polypeptide(L)'
;MKIAKLASAFAGLVLGASALQANAIPFEVDITVDNSYALYYGTGTAATNFVGSNGDWTNTETYTFDLPTSNFIYVVTQSDLAVAQGFLAQFTNLLNNSRFYSHDSQWQVTATGLYGSAPYTGSATDLSALSAQVVLANAGSNASGGWVATSAGEANGAAPWGLRPEIDAAARWAWYNNNGSSNPTLGGHDHDEYLIFRISVGASEVPEPAGLALLGLGLLGLGAARRRQAK
;
A
#
# COMPACT_ATOMS: atom_id res chain seq x y z
N MET A 1 34.91 62.62 -21.20
CA MET A 1 33.60 62.03 -20.90
C MET A 1 33.52 60.68 -21.61
N LYS A 2 33.75 59.57 -20.89
CA LYS A 2 33.89 58.23 -21.48
C LYS A 2 32.57 57.46 -21.32
N ILE A 3 32.06 56.97 -22.45
CA ILE A 3 30.86 56.13 -22.57
C ILE A 3 31.25 54.70 -22.17
N ALA A 4 30.61 54.13 -21.15
CA ALA A 4 30.74 52.72 -20.80
C ALA A 4 29.47 51.96 -21.22
N LYS A 5 29.63 51.08 -22.22
CA LYS A 5 28.65 50.07 -22.61
C LYS A 5 28.66 48.97 -21.54
N LEU A 6 27.54 48.74 -20.86
CA LEU A 6 27.33 47.48 -20.12
C LEU A 6 26.73 46.45 -21.08
N ALA A 7 27.49 45.40 -21.35
CA ALA A 7 27.03 44.21 -22.05
C ALA A 7 26.37 43.25 -21.07
N SER A 8 25.21 42.75 -21.47
CA SER A 8 24.39 41.75 -20.79
C SER A 8 25.11 40.40 -20.65
N ALA A 9 24.86 39.71 -19.53
CA ALA A 9 25.07 38.27 -19.42
C ALA A 9 23.86 37.64 -18.70
N PHE A 10 22.90 37.16 -19.50
CA PHE A 10 21.85 36.25 -19.03
C PHE A 10 22.39 34.82 -19.19
N ALA A 11 22.80 34.21 -18.09
CA ALA A 11 23.09 32.77 -18.04
C ALA A 11 21.76 32.04 -17.81
N GLY A 12 21.15 31.54 -18.88
CA GLY A 12 19.99 30.66 -18.81
C GLY A 12 20.39 29.28 -18.31
N LEU A 13 20.00 28.92 -17.09
CA LEU A 13 20.09 27.57 -16.57
C LEU A 13 18.95 26.73 -17.19
N VAL A 14 19.26 25.96 -18.23
CA VAL A 14 18.33 24.96 -18.77
C VAL A 14 18.36 23.75 -17.83
N LEU A 15 17.42 23.69 -16.90
CA LEU A 15 17.11 22.46 -16.17
C LEU A 15 16.38 21.52 -17.13
N GLY A 16 17.14 20.64 -17.78
CA GLY A 16 16.57 19.53 -18.53
C GLY A 16 15.85 18.61 -17.55
N ALA A 17 14.52 18.66 -17.54
CA ALA A 17 13.70 17.66 -16.86
C ALA A 17 13.80 16.36 -17.67
N SER A 18 14.74 15.49 -17.28
CA SER A 18 14.71 14.09 -17.68
C SER A 18 13.45 13.48 -17.06
N ALA A 19 12.42 13.30 -17.88
CA ALA A 19 11.27 12.48 -17.53
C ALA A 19 11.79 11.06 -17.34
N LEU A 20 11.99 10.66 -16.07
CA LEU A 20 12.19 9.26 -15.71
C LEU A 20 10.98 8.50 -16.25
N GLN A 21 11.20 7.60 -17.20
CA GLN A 21 10.15 6.66 -17.57
C GLN A 21 9.84 5.85 -16.31
N ALA A 22 8.62 6.00 -15.80
CA ALA A 22 8.14 5.16 -14.71
C ALA A 22 8.06 3.73 -15.26
N ASN A 23 8.96 2.86 -14.79
CA ASN A 23 8.85 1.44 -15.07
C ASN A 23 7.58 0.92 -14.40
N ALA A 24 6.78 0.16 -15.15
CA ALA A 24 5.63 -0.54 -14.62
C ALA A 24 5.86 -2.06 -14.71
N ILE A 25 5.40 -2.78 -13.69
CA ILE A 25 5.47 -4.23 -13.61
C ILE A 25 4.07 -4.77 -13.93
N PRO A 26 3.89 -5.58 -14.98
CA PRO A 26 2.64 -6.25 -15.26
C PRO A 26 2.38 -7.32 -14.19
N PHE A 27 1.21 -7.23 -13.55
CA PHE A 27 0.72 -8.22 -12.61
C PHE A 27 -0.56 -8.86 -13.11
N GLU A 28 -0.68 -10.15 -12.83
CA GLU A 28 -1.95 -10.86 -12.73
C GLU A 28 -2.28 -11.05 -11.26
N VAL A 29 -3.55 -10.93 -10.89
CA VAL A 29 -4.03 -11.19 -9.53
C VAL A 29 -5.24 -12.10 -9.59
N ASP A 30 -5.21 -13.14 -8.76
CA ASP A 30 -6.37 -13.97 -8.43
C ASP A 30 -6.79 -13.64 -7.00
N ILE A 31 -8.02 -13.17 -6.80
CA ILE A 31 -8.47 -12.62 -5.52
C ILE A 31 -9.91 -13.00 -5.19
N THR A 32 -10.15 -13.27 -3.92
CA THR A 32 -11.47 -13.37 -3.31
C THR A 32 -11.46 -12.76 -1.90
N VAL A 33 -12.63 -12.58 -1.30
CA VAL A 33 -12.82 -11.92 -0.01
C VAL A 33 -14.10 -12.41 0.65
N ASP A 34 -14.19 -12.28 1.96
CA ASP A 34 -15.43 -12.37 2.72
C ASP A 34 -15.68 -11.03 3.44
N ASN A 35 -16.62 -10.16 3.02
CA ASN A 35 -17.66 -10.33 1.99
C ASN A 35 -17.41 -9.51 0.72
N SER A 36 -16.77 -8.34 0.80
CA SER A 36 -16.57 -7.47 -0.37
C SER A 36 -15.21 -6.78 -0.41
N TYR A 37 -14.64 -6.66 -1.61
CA TYR A 37 -13.35 -6.02 -1.85
C TYR A 37 -13.42 -5.03 -3.01
N ALA A 38 -12.53 -4.06 -2.99
CA ALA A 38 -12.09 -3.35 -4.19
C ALA A 38 -10.56 -3.25 -4.23
N LEU A 39 -10.03 -3.45 -5.43
CA LEU A 39 -8.61 -3.44 -5.73
C LEU A 39 -8.26 -2.15 -6.45
N TYR A 40 -7.25 -1.47 -5.92
CA TYR A 40 -6.70 -0.24 -6.46
C TYR A 40 -5.18 -0.32 -6.54
N TYR A 41 -4.59 0.62 -7.25
CA TYR A 41 -3.19 0.98 -7.06
C TYR A 41 -2.98 2.48 -7.11
N GLY A 42 -1.88 2.95 -6.53
CA GLY A 42 -1.55 4.37 -6.50
C GLY A 42 -0.26 4.67 -5.73
N THR A 43 -0.02 5.92 -5.42
CA THR A 43 1.18 6.34 -4.68
C THR A 43 1.03 6.03 -3.19
N GLY A 44 2.08 6.24 -2.39
CA GLY A 44 2.00 6.13 -0.92
C GLY A 44 1.03 7.12 -0.24
N THR A 45 0.45 8.07 -0.96
CA THR A 45 -0.46 9.09 -0.43
C THR A 45 -1.81 9.15 -1.12
N ALA A 46 -2.01 8.41 -2.21
CA ALA A 46 -3.25 8.45 -2.98
C ALA A 46 -3.47 7.15 -3.75
N ALA A 47 -4.70 6.66 -3.74
CA ALA A 47 -5.15 5.69 -4.74
C ALA A 47 -5.49 6.46 -6.03
N THR A 48 -4.98 6.00 -7.17
CA THR A 48 -5.12 6.73 -8.44
C THR A 48 -5.84 5.93 -9.51
N ASN A 49 -5.85 4.60 -9.39
CA ASN A 49 -6.44 3.71 -10.38
C ASN A 49 -7.23 2.61 -9.70
N PHE A 50 -8.40 2.32 -10.23
CA PHE A 50 -9.23 1.19 -9.86
C PHE A 50 -8.94 0.02 -10.81
N VAL A 51 -8.88 -1.20 -10.25
CA VAL A 51 -8.65 -2.43 -11.01
C VAL A 51 -9.94 -3.24 -11.12
N GLY A 52 -10.61 -3.47 -10.00
CA GLY A 52 -11.82 -4.29 -9.94
C GLY A 52 -12.36 -4.45 -8.52
N SER A 53 -13.53 -5.06 -8.42
CA SER A 53 -14.24 -5.27 -7.15
C SER A 53 -15.15 -6.48 -7.25
N ASN A 54 -15.37 -7.18 -6.15
CA ASN A 54 -16.39 -8.21 -6.05
C ASN A 54 -16.94 -8.27 -4.62
N GLY A 55 -18.17 -8.78 -4.49
CA GLY A 55 -18.90 -8.95 -3.22
C GLY A 55 -19.34 -10.38 -2.95
N ASP A 56 -18.76 -11.35 -3.65
CA ASP A 56 -19.11 -12.77 -3.54
C ASP A 56 -17.87 -13.62 -3.30
N TRP A 57 -17.72 -14.10 -2.06
CA TRP A 57 -16.60 -14.95 -1.62
C TRP A 57 -16.56 -16.30 -2.35
N THR A 58 -17.68 -16.72 -2.95
CA THR A 58 -17.74 -17.98 -3.70
C THR A 58 -17.08 -17.90 -5.07
N ASN A 59 -16.72 -16.70 -5.53
CA ASN A 59 -16.01 -16.47 -6.78
C ASN A 59 -14.56 -16.07 -6.52
N THR A 60 -13.66 -16.54 -7.38
CA THR A 60 -12.33 -15.97 -7.55
C THR A 60 -12.35 -15.09 -8.78
N GLU A 61 -11.94 -13.83 -8.65
CA GLU A 61 -11.77 -12.94 -9.79
C GLU A 61 -10.30 -12.89 -10.20
N THR A 62 -10.07 -12.78 -11.51
CA THR A 62 -8.73 -12.58 -12.08
C THR A 62 -8.65 -11.23 -12.78
N TYR A 63 -7.65 -10.42 -12.42
CA TYR A 63 -7.38 -9.15 -13.10
C TYR A 63 -5.93 -9.06 -13.57
N THR A 64 -5.70 -8.22 -14.57
CA THR A 64 -4.35 -7.84 -15.00
C THR A 64 -4.19 -6.32 -14.98
N PHE A 65 -3.04 -5.84 -14.54
CA PHE A 65 -2.72 -4.41 -14.50
C PHE A 65 -1.22 -4.15 -14.50
N ASP A 66 -0.82 -2.98 -15.02
CA ASP A 66 0.56 -2.51 -14.97
C ASP A 66 0.77 -1.63 -13.73
N LEU A 67 1.60 -2.09 -12.79
CA LEU A 67 1.89 -1.37 -11.56
C LEU A 67 3.18 -0.55 -11.68
N PRO A 68 3.14 0.79 -11.64
CA PRO A 68 4.35 1.60 -11.55
C PRO A 68 5.20 1.18 -10.33
N THR A 69 6.53 1.08 -10.48
CA THR A 69 7.42 0.58 -9.41
C THR A 69 7.42 1.41 -8.14
N SER A 70 6.99 2.68 -8.21
CA SER A 70 6.83 3.57 -7.06
C SER A 70 5.48 3.43 -6.34
N ASN A 71 4.58 2.59 -6.85
CA ASN A 71 3.20 2.52 -6.39
C ASN A 71 3.00 1.36 -5.39
N PHE A 72 1.89 1.49 -4.66
CA PHE A 72 1.32 0.48 -3.79
C PHE A 72 0.11 -0.13 -4.47
N ILE A 73 -0.09 -1.43 -4.22
CA ILE A 73 -1.37 -2.09 -4.40
C ILE A 73 -2.18 -1.82 -3.13
N TYR A 74 -3.46 -1.51 -3.29
CA TYR A 74 -4.41 -1.32 -2.19
C TYR A 74 -5.59 -2.28 -2.35
N VAL A 75 -5.91 -3.02 -1.30
CA VAL A 75 -7.12 -3.85 -1.21
C VAL A 75 -7.99 -3.27 -0.11
N VAL A 76 -9.17 -2.79 -0.48
CA VAL A 76 -10.18 -2.28 0.45
C VAL A 76 -11.16 -3.39 0.72
N THR A 77 -11.46 -3.67 1.99
CA THR A 77 -12.35 -4.77 2.37
C THR A 77 -13.26 -4.38 3.51
N GLN A 78 -14.42 -5.02 3.60
CA GLN A 78 -15.33 -4.90 4.73
C GLN A 78 -15.98 -6.28 4.96
N SER A 79 -16.15 -6.64 6.22
CA SER A 79 -16.89 -7.84 6.64
C SER A 79 -18.30 -7.47 7.10
N ASP A 80 -19.17 -8.47 7.19
CA ASP A 80 -20.48 -8.36 7.84
C ASP A 80 -20.45 -8.64 9.35
N LEU A 81 -19.25 -8.85 9.91
CA LEU A 81 -18.98 -9.16 11.31
C LEU A 81 -19.53 -10.51 11.78
N ALA A 82 -19.82 -11.45 10.88
CA ALA A 82 -20.53 -12.68 11.20
C ALA A 82 -19.65 -13.94 11.22
N VAL A 83 -19.78 -14.83 10.23
CA VAL A 83 -19.23 -16.21 10.35
C VAL A 83 -17.72 -16.22 10.18
N ALA A 84 -17.23 -15.44 9.23
CA ALA A 84 -15.84 -15.37 8.85
C ALA A 84 -15.56 -14.03 8.14
N GLN A 85 -14.29 -13.74 7.90
CA GLN A 85 -13.83 -12.49 7.28
C GLN A 85 -12.41 -12.65 6.78
N GLY A 86 -11.98 -11.86 5.81
CA GLY A 86 -10.64 -11.96 5.26
C GLY A 86 -10.62 -11.69 3.77
N PHE A 87 -9.43 -11.43 3.23
CA PHE A 87 -9.21 -11.61 1.80
C PHE A 87 -8.13 -12.65 1.55
N LEU A 88 -8.25 -13.34 0.42
CA LEU A 88 -7.33 -14.34 -0.05
C LEU A 88 -6.91 -13.95 -1.46
N ALA A 89 -5.60 -13.82 -1.69
CA ALA A 89 -5.10 -13.42 -2.99
C ALA A 89 -3.73 -14.03 -3.31
N GLN A 90 -3.51 -14.23 -4.61
CA GLN A 90 -2.23 -14.49 -5.23
C GLN A 90 -1.96 -13.37 -6.25
N PHE A 91 -0.75 -12.84 -6.26
CA PHE A 91 -0.28 -11.90 -7.26
C PHE A 91 0.92 -12.50 -7.99
N THR A 92 0.87 -12.53 -9.32
CA THR A 92 1.92 -13.06 -10.18
C THR A 92 2.56 -11.92 -10.98
N ASN A 93 3.85 -11.69 -10.77
CA ASN A 93 4.64 -10.79 -11.60
C ASN A 93 4.87 -11.45 -12.97
N LEU A 94 4.29 -10.88 -14.03
CA LEU A 94 4.31 -11.49 -15.36
C LEU A 94 5.66 -11.36 -16.08
N LEU A 95 6.61 -10.58 -15.54
CA LEU A 95 7.96 -10.47 -16.11
C LEU A 95 8.88 -11.63 -15.71
N ASN A 96 8.73 -12.13 -14.48
CA ASN A 96 9.65 -13.11 -13.89
C ASN A 96 8.94 -14.31 -13.26
N ASN A 97 7.60 -14.35 -13.33
CA ASN A 97 6.74 -15.39 -12.76
C ASN A 97 6.89 -15.58 -11.23
N SER A 98 7.45 -14.59 -10.52
CA SER A 98 7.49 -14.59 -9.05
C SER A 98 6.10 -14.28 -8.49
N ARG A 99 5.77 -14.88 -7.35
CA ARG A 99 4.48 -14.72 -6.69
C ARG A 99 4.64 -14.17 -5.28
N PHE A 100 3.60 -13.48 -4.82
CA PHE A 100 3.40 -13.14 -3.42
C PHE A 100 1.91 -13.30 -3.07
N TYR A 101 1.62 -13.49 -1.79
CA TYR A 101 0.30 -13.87 -1.31
C TYR A 101 -0.27 -12.85 -0.32
N SER A 102 -1.58 -12.91 -0.07
CA SER A 102 -2.30 -12.04 0.88
C SER A 102 -1.74 -12.04 2.31
N HIS A 103 -1.01 -13.09 2.70
CA HIS A 103 -0.45 -13.25 4.05
C HIS A 103 1.03 -12.92 4.16
N ASP A 104 1.66 -12.46 3.07
CA ASP A 104 3.08 -12.16 3.09
C ASP A 104 3.37 -10.95 4.00
N SER A 105 4.49 -10.99 4.71
CA SER A 105 4.83 -10.04 5.77
C SER A 105 5.02 -8.59 5.31
N GLN A 106 5.12 -8.37 4.00
CA GLN A 106 5.19 -7.04 3.39
C GLN A 106 3.84 -6.32 3.39
N TRP A 107 2.74 -7.06 3.55
CA TRP A 107 1.42 -6.45 3.69
C TRP A 107 1.32 -5.65 4.98
N GLN A 108 0.76 -4.46 4.84
CA GLN A 108 0.32 -3.63 5.93
C GLN A 108 -1.19 -3.48 5.83
N VAL A 109 -1.86 -3.36 6.97
CA VAL A 109 -3.28 -3.07 7.06
C VAL A 109 -3.50 -1.85 7.93
N THR A 110 -4.62 -1.19 7.69
CA THR A 110 -5.05 -0.10 8.54
C THR A 110 -6.56 -0.12 8.66
N ALA A 111 -7.04 0.17 9.86
CA ALA A 111 -8.45 0.16 10.19
C ALA A 111 -8.97 1.59 10.23
N THR A 112 -10.11 1.83 9.57
CA THR A 112 -10.60 3.19 9.32
C THR A 112 -11.57 3.68 10.40
N GLY A 113 -12.22 2.78 11.12
CA GLY A 113 -13.30 3.10 12.06
C GLY A 113 -14.57 3.58 11.37
N LEU A 114 -14.78 3.21 10.11
CA LEU A 114 -15.91 3.60 9.27
C LEU A 114 -16.66 2.38 8.74
N TYR A 115 -17.97 2.28 8.99
CA TYR A 115 -18.78 1.18 8.49
C TYR A 115 -19.73 1.55 7.36
N GLY A 116 -20.05 0.57 6.51
CA GLY A 116 -21.19 0.61 5.58
C GLY A 116 -20.97 1.45 4.30
N SER A 117 -19.77 1.94 4.02
CA SER A 117 -19.49 2.75 2.82
C SER A 117 -18.01 2.65 2.38
N ALA A 118 -17.48 1.44 2.28
CA ALA A 118 -16.17 1.25 1.67
C ALA A 118 -16.17 1.64 0.18
N PRO A 119 -15.08 2.25 -0.33
CA PRO A 119 -14.96 2.70 -1.72
C PRO A 119 -14.86 1.51 -2.69
N TYR A 120 -15.98 1.02 -3.20
CA TYR A 120 -16.03 -0.20 -4.03
C TYR A 120 -16.19 0.04 -5.54
N THR A 121 -16.60 1.23 -5.96
CA THR A 121 -17.06 1.49 -7.34
C THR A 121 -15.98 2.03 -8.28
N GLY A 122 -14.83 2.44 -7.73
CA GLY A 122 -13.79 3.11 -8.50
C GLY A 122 -14.14 4.53 -8.95
N SER A 123 -15.24 5.11 -8.44
CA SER A 123 -15.64 6.49 -8.74
C SER A 123 -14.58 7.50 -8.28
N ALA A 124 -14.63 8.74 -8.81
CA ALA A 124 -13.76 9.81 -8.35
C ALA A 124 -13.95 10.10 -6.84
N THR A 125 -15.17 9.94 -6.33
CA THR A 125 -15.48 10.04 -4.89
C THR A 125 -14.78 8.94 -4.10
N ASP A 126 -14.80 7.71 -4.60
CA ASP A 126 -14.17 6.56 -3.95
C ASP A 126 -12.64 6.69 -3.91
N LEU A 127 -12.02 7.09 -5.03
CA LEU A 127 -10.58 7.36 -5.09
C LEU A 127 -10.19 8.48 -4.11
N SER A 128 -11.00 9.54 -4.02
CA SER A 128 -10.75 10.61 -3.06
C SER A 128 -10.94 10.16 -1.61
N ALA A 129 -11.94 9.34 -1.31
CA ALA A 129 -12.21 8.83 0.02
C ALA A 129 -11.10 7.88 0.48
N LEU A 130 -10.70 6.94 -0.39
CA LEU A 130 -9.58 6.04 -0.14
C LEU A 130 -8.27 6.81 0.07
N SER A 131 -7.98 7.80 -0.77
CA SER A 131 -6.79 8.63 -0.63
C SER A 131 -6.77 9.41 0.70
N ALA A 132 -7.91 9.90 1.15
CA ALA A 132 -8.02 10.55 2.46
C ALA A 132 -7.67 9.58 3.61
N GLN A 133 -8.15 8.33 3.56
CA GLN A 133 -7.79 7.32 4.55
C GLN A 133 -6.32 6.92 4.50
N VAL A 134 -5.72 6.85 3.31
CA VAL A 134 -4.27 6.59 3.17
C VAL A 134 -3.46 7.69 3.86
N VAL A 135 -3.87 8.95 3.72
CA VAL A 135 -3.23 10.08 4.43
C VAL A 135 -3.42 9.97 5.94
N LEU A 136 -4.61 9.63 6.43
CA LEU A 136 -4.86 9.42 7.86
C LEU A 136 -4.02 8.27 8.43
N ALA A 137 -3.90 7.17 7.71
CA ALA A 137 -3.08 6.03 8.09
C ALA A 137 -1.59 6.38 8.14
N ASN A 138 -1.09 7.18 7.18
CA ASN A 138 0.28 7.69 7.21
C ASN A 138 0.53 8.62 8.41
N ALA A 139 -0.50 9.36 8.85
CA ALA A 139 -0.44 10.23 10.02
C ALA A 139 -0.71 9.51 11.36
N GLY A 140 -1.00 8.20 11.33
CA GLY A 140 -1.37 7.44 12.53
C GLY A 140 -2.69 7.90 13.18
N SER A 141 -3.58 8.51 12.41
CA SER A 141 -4.80 9.18 12.91
C SER A 141 -6.10 8.41 12.64
N ASN A 142 -6.00 7.17 12.17
CA ASN A 142 -7.14 6.27 12.04
C ASN A 142 -7.21 5.27 13.21
N ALA A 143 -8.23 4.41 13.21
CA ALA A 143 -8.55 3.57 14.36
C ALA A 143 -7.41 2.63 14.77
N SER A 144 -6.66 2.09 13.81
CA SER A 144 -5.51 1.23 14.11
C SER A 144 -4.24 2.00 14.51
N GLY A 145 -4.27 3.34 14.57
CA GLY A 145 -3.09 4.17 14.86
C GLY A 145 -2.06 4.19 13.73
N GLY A 146 -2.49 3.94 12.50
CA GLY A 146 -1.67 3.91 11.29
C GLY A 146 -1.53 2.52 10.68
N TRP A 147 -0.51 2.34 9.84
CA TRP A 147 -0.21 1.08 9.17
C TRP A 147 0.42 0.07 10.13
N VAL A 148 -0.23 -1.08 10.26
CA VAL A 148 0.20 -2.18 11.13
C VAL A 148 0.35 -3.48 10.33
N ALA A 149 0.97 -4.49 10.92
CA ALA A 149 1.11 -5.80 10.28
C ALA A 149 -0.26 -6.49 10.12
N THR A 150 -0.40 -7.27 9.06
CA THR A 150 -1.53 -8.20 8.92
C THR A 150 -1.36 -9.41 9.83
N SER A 151 -2.44 -10.16 10.00
CA SER A 151 -2.46 -11.46 10.65
C SER A 151 -2.95 -12.51 9.67
N ALA A 152 -2.19 -13.61 9.56
CA ALA A 152 -2.58 -14.75 8.74
C ALA A 152 -3.68 -15.57 9.43
N GLY A 153 -4.72 -15.89 8.69
CA GLY A 153 -5.78 -16.80 9.08
C GLY A 153 -5.61 -18.17 8.44
N GLU A 154 -6.71 -18.80 8.06
CA GLU A 154 -6.71 -20.14 7.49
C GLU A 154 -6.04 -20.22 6.11
N ALA A 155 -5.62 -21.42 5.71
CA ALA A 155 -5.10 -21.69 4.36
C ALA A 155 -6.22 -21.73 3.31
N ASN A 156 -5.86 -21.53 2.03
CA ASN A 156 -6.76 -21.80 0.91
C ASN A 156 -7.25 -23.27 0.97
N GLY A 157 -8.55 -23.49 0.89
CA GLY A 157 -9.17 -24.81 1.09
C GLY A 157 -9.86 -24.99 2.44
N ALA A 158 -9.62 -24.13 3.43
CA ALA A 158 -10.23 -24.25 4.75
C ALA A 158 -11.70 -23.82 4.76
N ALA A 159 -12.48 -24.41 5.65
CA ALA A 159 -13.85 -23.97 5.92
C ALA A 159 -13.84 -22.58 6.61
N PRO A 160 -14.86 -21.73 6.36
CA PRO A 160 -16.06 -22.01 5.55
C PRO A 160 -15.86 -21.83 4.04
N TRP A 161 -14.76 -21.22 3.60
CA TRP A 161 -14.61 -20.77 2.22
C TRP A 161 -14.31 -21.89 1.22
N GLY A 162 -13.74 -23.01 1.65
CA GLY A 162 -13.34 -24.09 0.75
C GLY A 162 -12.19 -23.69 -0.18
N LEU A 163 -11.96 -24.53 -1.21
CA LEU A 163 -10.83 -24.38 -2.13
C LEU A 163 -11.13 -23.36 -3.22
N ARG A 164 -10.20 -22.43 -3.44
CA ARG A 164 -10.11 -21.56 -4.61
C ARG A 164 -9.06 -22.12 -5.57
N PRO A 165 -9.44 -22.86 -6.63
CA PRO A 165 -8.49 -23.58 -7.47
C PRO A 165 -7.56 -22.66 -8.29
N GLU A 166 -7.96 -21.40 -8.51
CA GLU A 166 -7.14 -20.39 -9.20
C GLU A 166 -6.04 -19.83 -8.30
N ILE A 167 -6.20 -19.88 -6.97
CA ILE A 167 -5.24 -19.37 -6.00
C ILE A 167 -4.36 -20.53 -5.50
N ASP A 168 -3.06 -20.31 -5.34
CA ASP A 168 -2.14 -21.30 -4.78
C ASP A 168 -2.63 -21.86 -3.43
N ALA A 169 -2.37 -23.14 -3.17
CA ALA A 169 -2.63 -23.76 -1.88
C ALA A 169 -1.74 -23.18 -0.77
N ALA A 170 -0.60 -22.55 -1.12
CA ALA A 170 0.25 -21.83 -0.18
C ALA A 170 -0.35 -20.51 0.31
N ALA A 171 -1.34 -19.95 -0.37
CA ALA A 171 -1.99 -18.71 0.06
C ALA A 171 -2.82 -18.92 1.33
N ARG A 172 -2.92 -17.87 2.14
CA ARG A 172 -3.72 -17.85 3.37
C ARG A 172 -4.57 -16.60 3.40
N TRP A 173 -5.75 -16.73 4.00
CA TRP A 173 -6.60 -15.58 4.31
C TRP A 173 -5.82 -14.63 5.22
N ALA A 174 -6.00 -13.33 5.04
CA ALA A 174 -5.33 -12.32 5.86
C ALA A 174 -6.34 -11.29 6.36
N TRP A 175 -6.11 -10.79 7.58
CA TRP A 175 -6.96 -9.78 8.20
C TRP A 175 -6.19 -8.86 9.16
N TYR A 176 -6.86 -7.81 9.65
CA TYR A 176 -6.43 -7.04 10.82
C TYR A 176 -6.89 -7.73 12.11
N ASN A 177 -6.17 -7.53 13.21
CA ASN A 177 -6.41 -8.24 14.47
C ASN A 177 -6.23 -7.33 15.67
N ASN A 178 -7.28 -6.58 16.03
CA ASN A 178 -7.32 -5.73 17.22
C ASN A 178 -7.76 -6.47 18.51
N ASN A 179 -8.26 -7.70 18.41
CA ASN A 179 -8.82 -8.45 19.55
C ASN A 179 -7.89 -9.57 20.07
N GLY A 180 -6.72 -9.76 19.44
CA GLY A 180 -5.75 -10.76 19.85
C GLY A 180 -6.16 -12.20 19.56
N SER A 181 -7.14 -12.42 18.66
CA SER A 181 -7.54 -13.75 18.23
C SER A 181 -6.34 -14.50 17.63
N SER A 182 -6.23 -15.81 17.89
CA SER A 182 -5.24 -16.64 17.18
C SER A 182 -5.53 -16.76 15.69
N ASN A 183 -6.79 -16.54 15.30
CA ASN A 183 -7.21 -16.49 13.90
C ASN A 183 -8.28 -15.40 13.74
N PRO A 184 -7.93 -14.21 13.20
CA PRO A 184 -8.86 -13.11 13.01
C PRO A 184 -9.79 -13.31 11.81
N THR A 185 -9.65 -14.39 11.04
CA THR A 185 -10.51 -14.66 9.88
C THR A 185 -11.75 -15.46 10.25
N LEU A 186 -11.87 -15.94 11.49
CA LEU A 186 -12.99 -16.77 11.96
C LEU A 186 -13.81 -16.09 13.05
N GLY A 187 -15.13 -16.33 13.02
CA GLY A 187 -16.05 -15.96 14.10
C GLY A 187 -16.64 -14.55 14.02
N GLY A 188 -16.18 -13.73 13.07
CA GLY A 188 -16.66 -12.37 12.81
C GLY A 188 -16.36 -11.41 13.95
N HIS A 189 -15.71 -10.31 13.64
CA HIS A 189 -15.39 -9.33 14.66
C HIS A 189 -15.17 -7.95 14.05
N ASP A 190 -15.69 -6.94 14.75
CA ASP A 190 -15.42 -5.55 14.40
C ASP A 190 -13.97 -5.18 14.68
N HIS A 191 -13.17 -5.21 13.62
CA HIS A 191 -11.77 -4.81 13.63
C HIS A 191 -11.61 -3.33 13.29
N ASP A 192 -12.55 -2.47 13.70
CA ASP A 192 -12.61 -1.07 13.33
C ASP A 192 -12.66 -0.89 11.79
N GLU A 193 -13.47 -1.75 11.18
CA GLU A 193 -13.85 -1.84 9.76
C GLU A 193 -14.06 -0.48 9.06
N TYR A 194 -14.11 -0.36 7.74
CA TYR A 194 -13.52 -1.16 6.68
C TYR A 194 -11.99 -1.08 6.75
N LEU A 195 -11.33 -2.09 6.20
CA LEU A 195 -9.88 -2.23 6.23
C LEU A 195 -9.28 -1.85 4.88
N ILE A 196 -8.12 -1.20 4.92
CA ILE A 196 -7.29 -0.96 3.73
C ILE A 196 -5.98 -1.71 3.94
N PHE A 197 -5.75 -2.69 3.08
CA PHE A 197 -4.48 -3.39 2.97
C PHE A 197 -3.62 -2.70 1.92
N ARG A 198 -2.30 -2.62 2.14
CA ARG A 198 -1.35 -2.17 1.14
C ARG A 198 -0.08 -3.00 1.11
N ILE A 199 0.55 -3.05 -0.06
CA ILE A 199 1.88 -3.63 -0.25
C ILE A 199 2.65 -2.81 -1.28
N SER A 200 3.95 -2.63 -1.04
CA SER A 200 4.89 -2.14 -2.05
C SER A 200 5.73 -3.29 -2.57
N VAL A 201 5.66 -3.52 -3.88
CA VAL A 201 6.35 -4.65 -4.55
C VAL A 201 7.59 -4.20 -5.33
N GLY A 202 7.81 -2.89 -5.45
CA GLY A 202 8.94 -2.29 -6.15
C GLY A 202 10.01 -1.64 -5.25
N ALA A 203 9.77 -1.56 -3.93
CA ALA A 203 10.73 -1.00 -3.00
C ALA A 203 11.77 -2.06 -2.59
N SER A 204 12.89 -2.12 -3.31
CA SER A 204 14.17 -2.38 -2.66
C SER A 204 14.24 -1.44 -1.45
N GLU A 205 14.38 -1.98 -0.24
CA GLU A 205 14.39 -1.30 1.07
C GLU A 205 14.23 0.22 0.96
N VAL A 206 13.03 0.74 1.26
CA VAL A 206 12.78 2.18 1.34
C VAL A 206 13.89 2.79 2.22
N PRO A 207 14.80 3.63 1.68
CA PRO A 207 15.80 4.27 2.51
C PRO A 207 15.08 5.04 3.60
N GLU A 208 15.42 4.75 4.86
CA GLU A 208 14.79 5.40 6.00
C GLU A 208 14.72 6.91 5.78
N PRO A 209 13.55 7.54 6.06
CA PRO A 209 13.26 8.90 5.63
C PRO A 209 14.24 9.89 6.28
N ALA A 210 15.22 10.38 5.52
CA ALA A 210 16.11 11.51 5.80
C ALA A 210 16.87 11.55 7.16
N GLY A 211 16.59 10.65 8.11
CA GLY A 211 17.14 10.62 9.46
C GLY A 211 18.62 10.33 9.45
N LEU A 212 19.08 9.45 8.55
CA LEU A 212 20.51 9.15 8.37
C LEU A 212 21.26 10.31 7.71
N ALA A 213 20.63 11.04 6.79
CA ALA A 213 21.22 12.24 6.19
C ALA A 213 21.33 13.39 7.21
N LEU A 214 20.30 13.60 8.04
CA LEU A 214 20.31 14.57 9.14
C LEU A 214 21.30 14.19 10.24
N LEU A 215 21.41 12.90 10.58
CA LEU A 215 22.38 12.41 11.56
C LEU A 215 23.82 12.59 11.05
N GLY A 216 24.07 12.28 9.77
CA GLY A 216 25.37 12.50 9.13
C GLY A 216 25.77 13.98 9.07
N LEU A 217 24.85 14.85 8.68
CA LEU A 217 25.08 16.30 8.64
C LEU A 217 25.22 16.90 10.05
N GLY A 218 24.46 16.41 11.03
CA GLY A 218 24.56 16.82 12.44
C GLY A 218 25.91 16.48 13.06
N LEU A 219 26.43 15.28 12.81
CA LEU A 219 27.75 14.85 13.28
C LEU A 219 28.90 15.64 12.62
N LEU A 220 28.81 15.91 11.32
CA LEU A 220 29.78 16.76 10.62
C LEU A 220 29.77 18.21 11.14
N GLY A 221 28.59 18.76 11.41
CA GLY A 221 28.44 20.08 12.03
C GLY A 221 29.07 20.16 13.43
N LEU A 222 28.84 19.14 14.28
CA LEU A 222 29.43 19.05 15.62
C LEU A 222 30.96 18.91 15.59
N GLY A 223 31.50 18.13 14.64
CA GLY A 223 32.95 18.00 14.45
C GLY A 223 33.63 19.31 14.01
N ALA A 224 32.98 20.07 13.13
CA ALA A 224 33.47 21.37 12.68
C ALA A 224 33.41 22.44 13.78
N ALA A 225 32.38 22.41 14.63
CA ALA A 225 32.23 23.33 15.75
C ALA A 225 33.33 23.15 16.82
N ARG A 226 33.70 21.89 17.15
CA ARG A 226 34.78 21.61 18.11
C ARG A 226 36.14 22.10 17.65
N ARG A 227 36.46 22.04 16.35
CA ARG A 227 37.74 22.54 15.82
C ARG A 227 37.89 24.05 15.90
N ARG A 228 36.79 24.82 15.98
CA ARG A 228 36.84 26.28 16.11
C ARG A 228 37.09 26.75 17.54
N GLN A 229 36.85 25.92 18.55
CA GLN A 229 37.13 26.27 19.96
C GLN A 229 38.52 25.84 20.46
N ALA A 230 39.28 25.10 19.65
CA ALA A 230 40.65 24.67 19.95
C ALA A 230 41.73 25.59 19.35
N LYS A 231 41.34 26.77 18.84
CA LYS A 231 42.22 27.87 18.43
C LYS A 231 41.88 29.10 19.26
#